data_AF-A0A3D2SBY3-F1
#
_entry.id   AF-A0A3D2SBY3-F1
#
_cell.length_a   1.000
_cell.length_b   1.000
_cell.length_c   1.000
_cell.angle_alpha   90.00
_cell.angle_beta   90.00
_cell.angle_gamma   90.00
#
_symmetry.space_group_name_H-M   'P 1'
#
loop_
_entity.id
_entity.type
_entity.pdbx_description
1 polymer ?
#
loop_
_entity_poly.entity_id
_entity_poly.type
_entity_poly.pdbx_seq_one_letter_code
_entity_poly.pdbx_strand_id
1 'polypeptide(L)'
;MTITELQQQYAAHPHTDAVNKLLNDTSVKHLFCGGLCASAASFFSSSLIRKYDVPFVFILGDLEEAGYFYHDLTQILGTERVLFFPSSFRRAIKYGQKDAANEILRTEALSRLEKGDTSVCIVTYPDALSEKVVSRNNLKEKSLKLHTGERVDTSFITDVLHSYGFEYVDYVYEPGQYAVRGSIIDVFSFSSEFPYRIDFFGDEVESIRTFEVESQLSIEKKKNIVIVPDLGLGDGSDTSFLDFIPQNTVLAVKDFLWLRERMQVIYEEAVAPQALIAQEEGSAPMRLENKLIDGSEFVTRALDFRRLEFGSKPTGTPDASLQFAVTPQPVFHKNFDLVAASFKEYQEKGYTLYICSDSNKQTERIRSIFEDRGDHISFVPVERTLHEGFADNQLRICVFTDHQLFDRYHKYNLKSDKARSGKVALSLKELNQFTPG
;
A
#
# COMPACT_ATOMS: atom_id res chain seq x y z
N MET A 1 6.64 12.47 -21.86
CA MET A 1 6.16 11.08 -21.91
C MET A 1 5.55 10.77 -20.55
N THR A 2 4.43 10.08 -20.50
CA THR A 2 3.82 9.69 -19.22
C THR A 2 4.51 8.43 -18.67
N ILE A 3 4.49 8.23 -17.35
CA ILE A 3 4.99 6.99 -16.75
C ILE A 3 4.22 5.74 -17.21
N THR A 4 2.94 5.89 -17.57
CA THR A 4 2.13 4.79 -18.12
C THR A 4 2.61 4.39 -19.52
N GLU A 5 3.03 5.34 -20.37
CA GLU A 5 3.65 5.02 -21.67
C GLU A 5 4.96 4.24 -21.47
N LEU A 6 5.76 4.60 -20.45
CA LEU A 6 7.01 3.90 -20.17
C LEU A 6 6.72 2.48 -19.65
N GLN A 7 5.69 2.34 -18.81
CA GLN A 7 5.22 1.03 -18.35
C GLN A 7 4.74 0.15 -19.52
N GLN A 8 4.05 0.71 -20.52
CA GLN A 8 3.60 -0.05 -21.68
C GLN A 8 4.78 -0.58 -22.52
N GLN A 9 5.85 0.21 -22.65
CA GLN A 9 7.09 -0.28 -23.27
C GLN A 9 7.74 -1.38 -22.42
N TYR A 10 7.78 -1.20 -21.10
CA TYR A 10 8.30 -2.21 -20.18
C TYR A 10 7.46 -3.50 -20.18
N ALA A 11 6.16 -3.42 -20.41
CA ALA A 11 5.26 -4.58 -20.50
C ALA A 11 5.56 -5.49 -21.71
N ALA A 12 6.31 -5.00 -22.70
CA ALA A 12 6.82 -5.81 -23.81
C ALA A 12 8.05 -6.65 -23.43
N HIS A 13 8.51 -6.60 -22.17
CA HIS A 13 9.61 -7.41 -21.68
C HIS A 13 9.32 -8.91 -21.92
N PRO A 14 10.25 -9.69 -22.52
CA PRO A 14 10.00 -11.09 -22.84
C PRO A 14 9.62 -11.96 -21.63
N HIS A 15 10.16 -11.63 -20.45
CA HIS A 15 9.81 -12.32 -19.21
C HIS A 15 8.38 -12.03 -18.72
N THR A 16 7.71 -10.97 -19.15
CA THR A 16 6.31 -10.72 -18.78
C THR A 16 5.41 -11.85 -19.32
N ASP A 17 5.63 -12.26 -20.57
CA ASP A 17 4.92 -13.41 -21.16
C ASP A 17 5.35 -14.75 -20.56
N ALA A 18 6.65 -14.90 -20.25
CA ALA A 18 7.17 -16.11 -19.64
C ALA A 18 6.57 -16.34 -18.24
N VAL A 19 6.60 -15.31 -17.37
CA VAL A 19 5.94 -15.34 -16.06
C VAL A 19 4.46 -15.59 -16.23
N ASN A 20 3.81 -14.98 -17.22
CA ASN A 20 2.39 -15.20 -17.45
C ASN A 20 2.05 -16.68 -17.75
N LYS A 21 2.88 -17.35 -18.55
CA LYS A 21 2.72 -18.79 -18.82
C LYS A 21 3.00 -19.63 -17.58
N LEU A 22 4.07 -19.33 -16.85
CA LEU A 22 4.48 -20.07 -15.66
C LEU A 22 3.47 -19.94 -14.51
N LEU A 23 2.89 -18.76 -14.31
CA LEU A 23 1.84 -18.53 -13.31
C LEU A 23 0.50 -19.20 -13.67
N ASN A 24 0.29 -19.58 -14.93
CA ASN A 24 -0.89 -20.36 -15.36
C ASN A 24 -0.64 -21.86 -15.30
N ASP A 25 0.62 -22.29 -15.20
CA ASP A 25 0.97 -23.70 -15.09
C ASP A 25 0.73 -24.20 -13.66
N THR A 26 -0.12 -25.20 -13.49
CA THR A 26 -0.45 -25.78 -12.17
C THR A 26 0.71 -26.53 -11.53
N SER A 27 1.73 -26.97 -12.29
CA SER A 27 2.89 -27.63 -11.71
C SER A 27 3.90 -26.65 -11.11
N VAL A 28 3.81 -25.37 -11.44
CA VAL A 28 4.71 -24.32 -10.93
C VAL A 28 4.07 -23.66 -9.72
N LYS A 29 4.52 -24.02 -8.51
CA LYS A 29 4.08 -23.37 -7.26
C LYS A 29 5.09 -22.35 -6.76
N HIS A 30 6.37 -22.52 -7.08
CA HIS A 30 7.46 -21.66 -6.67
C HIS A 30 8.25 -21.17 -7.90
N LEU A 31 8.10 -19.89 -8.20
CA LEU A 31 8.80 -19.19 -9.28
C LEU A 31 9.84 -18.24 -8.70
N PHE A 32 11.06 -18.27 -9.21
CA PHE A 32 12.10 -17.29 -8.86
C PHE A 32 12.39 -16.33 -10.01
N CYS A 33 12.34 -15.03 -9.73
CA CYS A 33 12.67 -13.94 -10.65
C CYS A 33 13.94 -13.22 -10.16
N GLY A 34 15.09 -13.79 -10.47
CA GLY A 34 16.38 -13.27 -10.03
C GLY A 34 16.82 -12.03 -10.80
N GLY A 35 17.52 -11.11 -10.15
CA GLY A 35 18.10 -9.92 -10.79
C GLY A 35 17.15 -8.73 -10.98
N LEU A 36 15.91 -8.81 -10.49
CA LEU A 36 15.05 -7.64 -10.35
C LEU A 36 15.53 -6.78 -9.17
N CYS A 37 15.94 -5.55 -9.44
CA CYS A 37 16.42 -4.60 -8.44
C CYS A 37 15.90 -3.19 -8.72
N ALA A 38 16.04 -2.29 -7.74
CA ALA A 38 15.54 -0.90 -7.83
C ALA A 38 14.06 -0.85 -8.25
N SER A 39 13.61 0.26 -8.86
CA SER A 39 12.22 0.39 -9.33
C SER A 39 11.89 -0.48 -10.56
N ALA A 40 12.84 -1.27 -11.10
CA ALA A 40 12.54 -2.24 -12.15
C ALA A 40 11.59 -3.33 -11.64
N ALA A 41 11.73 -3.72 -10.37
CA ALA A 41 10.81 -4.65 -9.72
C ALA A 41 9.37 -4.10 -9.72
N SER A 42 9.19 -2.81 -9.43
CA SER A 42 7.89 -2.13 -9.45
C SER A 42 7.31 -2.08 -10.88
N PHE A 43 8.11 -1.74 -11.89
CA PHE A 43 7.67 -1.75 -13.29
C PHE A 43 7.28 -3.15 -13.78
N PHE A 44 8.09 -4.15 -13.48
CA PHE A 44 7.78 -5.53 -13.84
C PHE A 44 6.48 -5.99 -13.17
N SER A 45 6.35 -5.75 -11.87
CA SER A 45 5.16 -6.07 -11.09
C SER A 45 3.91 -5.37 -11.62
N SER A 46 4.02 -4.10 -12.00
CA SER A 46 2.91 -3.34 -12.60
C SER A 46 2.40 -3.97 -13.90
N SER A 47 3.30 -4.57 -14.67
CA SER A 47 2.97 -5.27 -15.92
C SER A 47 2.25 -6.59 -15.65
N LEU A 48 2.63 -7.30 -14.58
CA LEU A 48 1.92 -8.50 -14.14
C LEU A 48 0.51 -8.15 -13.65
N ILE A 49 0.37 -7.15 -12.77
CA ILE A 49 -0.92 -6.72 -12.20
C ILE A 49 -1.93 -6.32 -13.30
N ARG A 50 -1.47 -5.67 -14.38
CA ARG A 50 -2.35 -5.29 -15.50
C ARG A 50 -2.78 -6.47 -16.35
N LYS A 51 -1.96 -7.51 -16.44
CA LYS A 51 -2.16 -8.65 -17.34
C LYS A 51 -2.88 -9.83 -16.68
N TYR A 52 -2.76 -9.95 -15.36
CA TYR A 52 -3.35 -11.00 -14.57
C TYR A 52 -4.53 -10.51 -13.76
N ASP A 53 -5.64 -11.24 -13.84
CA ASP A 53 -6.84 -10.99 -13.04
C ASP A 53 -6.84 -11.88 -11.78
N VAL A 54 -5.71 -11.88 -11.07
CA VAL A 54 -5.59 -12.51 -9.75
C VAL A 54 -5.00 -11.51 -8.76
N PRO A 55 -5.39 -11.57 -7.48
CA PRO A 55 -4.77 -10.74 -6.46
C PRO A 55 -3.28 -11.05 -6.34
N PHE A 56 -2.48 -9.99 -6.16
CA PHE A 56 -1.07 -10.10 -5.77
C PHE A 56 -0.88 -9.52 -4.37
N VAL A 57 -0.10 -10.21 -3.54
CA VAL A 57 0.40 -9.69 -2.26
C VAL A 57 1.92 -9.60 -2.38
N PHE A 58 2.44 -8.37 -2.46
CA PHE A 58 3.86 -8.06 -2.47
C PHE A 58 4.36 -7.87 -1.05
N ILE A 59 5.32 -8.70 -0.62
CA ILE A 59 5.90 -8.70 0.72
C ILE A 59 7.36 -8.27 0.62
N LEU A 60 7.66 -7.07 1.15
CA LEU A 60 8.99 -6.44 1.11
C LEU A 60 9.72 -6.63 2.44
N GLY A 61 10.99 -6.23 2.52
CA GLY A 61 11.84 -6.53 3.70
C GLY A 61 11.39 -5.83 4.99
N ASP A 62 10.86 -4.61 4.86
CA ASP A 62 10.42 -3.77 5.97
C ASP A 62 9.42 -2.69 5.51
N LEU A 63 9.01 -1.82 6.43
CA LEU A 63 8.08 -0.71 6.17
C LEU A 63 8.62 0.28 5.12
N GLU A 64 9.91 0.59 5.13
CA GLU A 64 10.49 1.59 4.24
C GLU A 64 10.55 1.05 2.80
N GLU A 65 11.04 -0.17 2.61
CA GLU A 65 11.03 -0.83 1.31
C GLU A 65 9.60 -1.01 0.76
N ALA A 66 8.66 -1.43 1.61
CA ALA A 66 7.26 -1.54 1.24
C ALA A 66 6.68 -0.17 0.83
N GLY A 67 7.02 0.89 1.56
CA GLY A 67 6.58 2.25 1.27
C GLY A 67 7.07 2.77 -0.08
N TYR A 68 8.35 2.56 -0.41
CA TYR A 68 8.89 2.93 -1.72
C TYR A 68 8.31 2.08 -2.86
N PHE A 69 8.18 0.77 -2.66
CA PHE A 69 7.57 -0.12 -3.66
C PHE A 69 6.09 0.23 -3.93
N TYR A 70 5.34 0.51 -2.86
CA TYR A 70 3.97 1.04 -2.95
C TYR A 70 3.94 2.35 -3.73
N HIS A 71 4.82 3.30 -3.39
CA HIS A 71 4.88 4.58 -4.07
C HIS A 71 5.09 4.42 -5.57
N ASP A 72 6.10 3.65 -5.98
CA ASP A 72 6.37 3.39 -7.40
C ASP A 72 5.15 2.79 -8.11
N LEU A 73 4.53 1.76 -7.50
CA LEU A 73 3.33 1.15 -8.06
C LEU A 73 2.17 2.14 -8.19
N THR A 74 1.97 3.04 -7.21
CA THR A 74 0.91 4.07 -7.30
C THR A 74 1.19 5.12 -8.38
N GLN A 75 2.46 5.47 -8.63
CA GLN A 75 2.80 6.36 -9.75
C GLN A 75 2.44 5.71 -11.10
N ILE A 76 2.62 4.39 -11.21
CA ILE A 76 2.44 3.64 -12.46
C ILE A 76 0.98 3.18 -12.70
N LEU A 77 0.30 2.73 -11.65
CA LEU A 77 -1.04 2.10 -11.72
C LEU A 77 -2.17 2.99 -11.18
N GLY A 78 -1.83 4.08 -10.49
CA GLY A 78 -2.78 4.87 -9.71
C GLY A 78 -3.07 4.25 -8.35
N THR A 79 -3.84 4.98 -7.54
CA THR A 79 -4.13 4.63 -6.13
C THR A 79 -5.28 3.65 -5.95
N GLU A 80 -6.09 3.42 -6.99
CA GLU A 80 -7.27 2.55 -6.90
C GLU A 80 -6.94 1.06 -6.89
N ARG A 81 -5.84 0.68 -7.56
CA ARG A 81 -5.42 -0.72 -7.70
C ARG A 81 -4.37 -1.16 -6.70
N VAL A 82 -3.72 -0.23 -6.01
CA VAL A 82 -2.58 -0.52 -5.14
C VAL A 82 -2.98 -0.18 -3.71
N LEU A 83 -3.07 -1.19 -2.86
CA LEU A 83 -3.42 -1.05 -1.45
C LEU A 83 -2.16 -1.27 -0.60
N PHE A 84 -2.00 -0.46 0.44
CA PHE A 84 -0.94 -0.65 1.43
C PHE A 84 -1.52 -1.33 2.66
N PHE A 85 -0.90 -2.40 3.14
CA PHE A 85 -1.32 -3.10 4.35
C PHE A 85 -0.24 -2.95 5.44
N PRO A 86 -0.35 -1.92 6.31
CA PRO A 86 0.64 -1.65 7.35
C PRO A 86 0.40 -2.46 8.63
N SER A 87 1.36 -2.43 9.54
CA SER A 87 1.16 -2.82 10.94
C SER A 87 0.17 -1.86 11.61
N SER A 88 -0.69 -2.35 12.50
CA SER A 88 -1.62 -1.48 13.25
C SER A 88 -0.90 -0.56 14.25
N PHE A 89 0.36 -0.84 14.56
CA PHE A 89 1.14 -0.14 15.57
C PHE A 89 1.96 1.01 14.99
N ARG A 90 2.11 2.09 15.76
CA ARG A 90 2.89 3.28 15.41
C ARG A 90 4.40 3.04 15.44
N ARG A 91 4.84 2.17 16.35
CA ARG A 91 6.24 1.77 16.55
C ARG A 91 6.31 0.25 16.41
N ALA A 92 7.12 -0.42 17.25
CA ALA A 92 7.08 -1.87 17.35
C ALA A 92 5.81 -2.34 18.09
N ILE A 93 5.32 -3.51 17.68
CA ILE A 93 4.16 -4.21 18.24
C ILE A 93 4.22 -4.30 19.77
N LYS A 94 5.42 -4.55 20.33
CA LYS A 94 5.66 -4.65 21.78
C LYS A 94 5.29 -3.42 22.60
N TYR A 95 5.16 -2.25 21.98
CA TYR A 95 4.76 -1.01 22.67
C TYR A 95 3.24 -0.80 22.73
N GLY A 96 2.44 -1.61 22.02
CA GLY A 96 0.97 -1.58 22.12
C GLY A 96 0.28 -0.35 21.52
N GLN A 97 1.00 0.72 21.15
CA GLN A 97 0.41 1.96 20.65
C GLN A 97 -0.03 1.83 19.19
N LYS A 98 -1.34 1.74 18.97
CA LYS A 98 -1.98 1.72 17.64
C LYS A 98 -1.94 3.08 16.94
N ASP A 99 -2.04 3.05 15.62
CA ASP A 99 -2.17 4.23 14.77
C ASP A 99 -3.44 4.15 13.92
N ALA A 100 -4.39 5.06 14.18
CA ALA A 100 -5.68 5.10 13.48
C ALA A 100 -5.53 5.17 11.95
N ALA A 101 -4.49 5.87 11.46
CA ALA A 101 -4.23 5.94 10.02
C ALA A 101 -3.89 4.56 9.42
N ASN A 102 -3.15 3.74 10.16
CA ASN A 102 -2.80 2.39 9.72
C ASN A 102 -4.00 1.45 9.81
N GLU A 103 -4.85 1.60 10.83
CA GLU A 103 -6.10 0.83 10.94
C GLU A 103 -7.04 1.11 9.77
N ILE A 104 -7.08 2.36 9.28
CA ILE A 104 -7.83 2.70 8.07
C ILE A 104 -7.32 1.92 6.85
N LEU A 105 -6.01 1.96 6.61
CA LEU A 105 -5.40 1.26 5.47
C LEU A 105 -5.60 -0.26 5.54
N ARG A 106 -5.46 -0.84 6.74
CA ARG A 106 -5.70 -2.28 6.97
C ARG A 106 -7.16 -2.65 6.67
N THR A 107 -8.10 -1.87 7.19
CA THR A 107 -9.54 -2.12 7.05
C THR A 107 -9.99 -1.92 5.60
N GLU A 108 -9.46 -0.91 4.89
CA GLU A 108 -9.67 -0.72 3.45
C GLU A 108 -9.22 -1.97 2.66
N ALA A 109 -8.01 -2.46 2.91
CA ALA A 109 -7.46 -3.64 2.25
C ALA A 109 -8.32 -4.89 2.48
N LEU A 110 -8.68 -5.18 3.74
CA LEU A 110 -9.52 -6.33 4.09
C LEU A 110 -10.93 -6.21 3.49
N SER A 111 -11.54 -5.02 3.52
CA SER A 111 -12.86 -4.78 2.93
C SER A 111 -12.87 -4.97 1.41
N ARG A 112 -11.81 -4.50 0.73
CA ARG A 112 -11.63 -4.67 -0.73
C ARG A 112 -11.48 -6.15 -1.12
N LEU A 113 -10.69 -6.90 -0.35
CA LEU A 113 -10.51 -8.34 -0.53
C LEU A 113 -11.78 -9.14 -0.21
N GLU A 114 -12.53 -8.77 0.85
CA GLU A 114 -13.80 -9.44 1.20
C GLU A 114 -14.79 -9.41 0.05
N LYS A 115 -14.90 -8.24 -0.60
CA LYS A 115 -15.73 -8.00 -1.78
C LYS A 115 -15.31 -8.78 -3.02
N GLY A 116 -14.15 -9.45 -2.97
CA GLY A 116 -13.61 -10.23 -4.09
C GLY A 116 -13.09 -9.36 -5.23
N ASP A 117 -12.58 -8.15 -4.94
CA ASP A 117 -11.90 -7.39 -5.98
C ASP A 117 -10.57 -8.07 -6.35
N THR A 118 -10.52 -8.69 -7.53
CA THR A 118 -9.33 -9.32 -8.10
C THR A 118 -8.39 -8.32 -8.77
N SER A 119 -8.82 -7.07 -8.96
CA SER A 119 -8.09 -6.05 -9.68
C SER A 119 -7.07 -5.28 -8.83
N VAL A 120 -7.05 -5.55 -7.52
CA VAL A 120 -6.15 -4.91 -6.55
C VAL A 120 -4.91 -5.76 -6.25
N CYS A 121 -3.80 -5.09 -6.00
CA CYS A 121 -2.64 -5.66 -5.35
C CYS A 121 -2.45 -5.05 -3.96
N ILE A 122 -1.81 -5.81 -3.08
CA ILE A 122 -1.48 -5.40 -1.73
C ILE A 122 0.03 -5.34 -1.59
N VAL A 123 0.53 -4.28 -0.99
CA VAL A 123 1.94 -4.12 -0.61
C VAL A 123 2.03 -4.15 0.91
N THR A 124 2.90 -5.00 1.45
CA THR A 124 3.02 -5.27 2.89
C THR A 124 4.45 -5.67 3.25
N TYR A 125 4.69 -5.93 4.54
CA TYR A 125 5.99 -6.27 5.13
C TYR A 125 5.78 -7.16 6.37
N PRO A 126 6.84 -7.80 6.92
CA PRO A 126 6.72 -8.82 7.96
C PRO A 126 5.89 -8.39 9.17
N ASP A 127 6.14 -7.22 9.74
CA ASP A 127 5.47 -6.77 10.96
C ASP A 127 3.95 -6.64 10.79
N ALA A 128 3.48 -6.25 9.61
CA ALA A 128 2.06 -6.15 9.31
C ALA A 128 1.37 -7.52 9.21
N LEU A 129 2.09 -8.53 8.72
CA LEU A 129 1.62 -9.90 8.54
C LEU A 129 1.74 -10.75 9.81
N SER A 130 2.58 -10.35 10.75
CA SER A 130 2.63 -10.96 12.10
C SER A 130 1.33 -10.78 12.86
N GLU A 131 0.57 -9.73 12.55
CA GLU A 131 -0.72 -9.46 13.19
C GLU A 131 -1.84 -10.27 12.55
N LYS A 132 -2.59 -10.99 13.40
CA LYS A 132 -3.87 -11.59 12.99
C LYS A 132 -4.86 -10.50 12.60
N VAL A 133 -5.81 -10.89 11.75
CA VAL A 133 -6.91 -10.07 11.27
C VAL A 133 -8.23 -10.72 11.65
N VAL A 134 -9.31 -9.93 11.69
CA VAL A 134 -10.66 -10.50 11.83
C VAL A 134 -10.93 -11.49 10.69
N SER A 135 -11.65 -12.58 10.98
CA SER A 135 -12.04 -13.52 9.94
C SER A 135 -12.91 -12.86 8.86
N ARG A 136 -12.84 -13.38 7.63
CA ARG A 136 -13.64 -12.87 6.50
C ARG A 136 -15.15 -12.89 6.78
N ASN A 137 -15.63 -13.93 7.46
CA ASN A 137 -17.04 -14.04 7.83
C ASN A 137 -17.43 -12.98 8.85
N ASN A 138 -16.61 -12.77 9.89
CA ASN A 138 -16.87 -11.74 10.90
C ASN A 138 -16.88 -10.34 10.26
N LEU A 139 -15.91 -10.04 9.39
CA LEU A 139 -15.89 -8.76 8.66
C LEU A 139 -17.15 -8.57 7.81
N LYS A 140 -17.58 -9.61 7.10
CA LYS A 140 -18.78 -9.58 6.26
C LYS A 140 -20.06 -9.35 7.06
N GLU A 141 -20.18 -9.98 8.23
CA GLU A 141 -21.33 -9.84 9.14
C GLU A 141 -21.34 -8.47 9.85
N LYS A 142 -20.16 -7.95 10.19
CA LYS A 142 -19.98 -6.64 10.83
C LYS A 142 -19.76 -5.50 9.84
N SER A 143 -20.27 -5.61 8.62
CA SER A 143 -20.21 -4.55 7.61
C SER A 143 -21.60 -4.10 7.21
N LEU A 144 -21.89 -2.80 7.35
CA LEU A 144 -23.13 -2.20 6.85
C LEU A 144 -22.91 -1.72 5.42
N LYS A 145 -23.61 -2.32 4.47
CA LYS A 145 -23.54 -1.96 3.04
C LYS A 145 -24.74 -1.08 2.72
N LEU A 146 -24.51 0.06 2.06
CA LEU A 146 -25.56 0.98 1.63
C LEU A 146 -25.35 1.39 0.18
N HIS A 147 -26.44 1.53 -0.58
CA HIS A 147 -26.39 2.06 -1.94
C HIS A 147 -27.48 3.10 -2.21
N THR A 148 -27.22 3.96 -3.21
CA THR A 148 -28.24 4.92 -3.66
C THR A 148 -29.49 4.20 -4.18
N GLY A 149 -30.68 4.71 -3.83
CA GLY A 149 -31.98 4.12 -4.14
C GLY A 149 -32.39 2.94 -3.24
N GLU A 150 -31.59 2.61 -2.23
CA GLU A 150 -31.96 1.61 -1.22
C GLU A 150 -33.04 2.16 -0.30
N ARG A 151 -34.02 1.32 0.08
CA ARG A 151 -35.03 1.65 1.08
C ARG A 151 -34.63 1.09 2.44
N VAL A 152 -34.27 1.97 3.35
CA VAL A 152 -33.78 1.63 4.68
C VAL A 152 -34.12 2.77 5.65
N ASP A 153 -34.64 2.39 6.81
CA ASP A 153 -34.98 3.32 7.89
C ASP A 153 -33.70 3.88 8.53
N THR A 154 -33.67 5.20 8.75
CA THR A 154 -32.56 5.86 9.41
C THR A 154 -32.34 5.34 10.83
N SER A 155 -33.40 4.98 11.55
CA SER A 155 -33.33 4.39 12.90
C SER A 155 -32.62 3.03 12.89
N PHE A 156 -32.86 2.19 11.88
CA PHE A 156 -32.15 0.93 11.71
C PHE A 156 -30.65 1.17 11.51
N ILE A 157 -30.28 2.15 10.68
CA ILE A 157 -28.87 2.49 10.46
C ILE A 157 -28.23 2.96 11.77
N THR A 158 -28.89 3.83 12.53
CA THR A 158 -28.34 4.31 13.81
C THR A 158 -28.19 3.19 14.85
N ASP A 159 -29.13 2.26 14.91
CA ASP A 159 -29.07 1.09 15.80
C ASP A 159 -27.89 0.17 15.42
N VAL A 160 -27.68 -0.05 14.12
CA VAL A 160 -26.54 -0.82 13.62
C VAL A 160 -25.23 -0.13 13.97
N LEU A 161 -25.10 1.18 13.70
CA LEU A 161 -23.90 1.95 14.02
C LEU A 161 -23.59 1.93 15.53
N HIS A 162 -24.60 2.08 16.37
CA HIS A 162 -24.45 1.96 17.82
C HIS A 162 -24.01 0.54 18.22
N SER A 163 -24.60 -0.51 17.64
CA SER A 163 -24.20 -1.90 17.89
C SER A 163 -22.76 -2.20 17.46
N TYR A 164 -22.26 -1.45 16.47
CA TYR A 164 -20.91 -1.49 15.93
C TYR A 164 -19.91 -0.66 16.75
N GLY A 165 -20.37 0.00 17.82
CA GLY A 165 -19.55 0.81 18.71
C GLY A 165 -19.22 2.19 18.17
N PHE A 166 -19.97 2.69 17.17
CA PHE A 166 -19.80 4.06 16.71
C PHE A 166 -20.33 5.06 17.76
N GLU A 167 -19.62 6.16 17.94
CA GLU A 167 -19.98 7.25 18.83
C GLU A 167 -20.94 8.23 18.15
N TYR A 168 -22.08 8.52 18.80
CA TYR A 168 -23.00 9.56 18.36
C TYR A 168 -22.48 10.94 18.76
N VAL A 169 -22.26 11.82 17.78
CA VAL A 169 -21.71 13.17 17.97
C VAL A 169 -22.50 14.22 17.21
N ASP A 170 -22.34 15.49 17.57
CA ASP A 170 -22.96 16.59 16.84
C ASP A 170 -22.33 16.79 15.45
N TYR A 171 -21.01 16.63 15.35
CA TYR A 171 -20.22 16.78 14.12
C TYR A 171 -19.17 15.68 14.03
N VAL A 172 -19.10 15.04 12.86
CA VAL A 172 -18.16 13.95 12.60
C VAL A 172 -16.78 14.51 12.27
N TYR A 173 -15.78 14.11 13.05
CA TYR A 173 -14.38 14.50 12.88
C TYR A 173 -13.43 13.31 12.80
N GLU A 174 -13.71 12.23 13.53
CA GLU A 174 -12.83 11.05 13.63
C GLU A 174 -13.53 9.76 13.16
N PRO A 175 -12.76 8.77 12.65
CA PRO A 175 -13.29 7.44 12.39
C PRO A 175 -13.98 6.85 13.63
N GLY A 176 -15.09 6.16 13.42
CA GLY A 176 -15.93 5.63 14.49
C GLY A 176 -17.00 6.61 14.98
N GLN A 177 -17.09 7.81 14.42
CA GLN A 177 -18.15 8.75 14.76
C GLN A 177 -19.29 8.76 13.73
N TYR A 178 -20.50 9.07 14.19
CA TYR A 178 -21.64 9.37 13.33
C TYR A 178 -22.52 10.49 13.91
N ALA A 179 -23.23 11.20 13.05
CA ALA A 179 -24.13 12.28 13.41
C ALA A 179 -25.42 12.19 12.59
N VAL A 180 -26.55 12.58 13.18
CA VAL A 180 -27.86 12.60 12.53
C VAL A 180 -28.41 14.02 12.52
N ARG A 181 -28.75 14.54 11.34
CA ARG A 181 -29.29 15.90 11.16
C ARG A 181 -30.46 15.89 10.20
N GLY A 182 -31.67 15.77 10.74
CA GLY A 182 -32.89 15.70 9.93
C GLY A 182 -32.86 14.47 9.02
N SER A 183 -32.78 14.70 7.72
CA SER A 183 -32.72 13.65 6.69
C SER A 183 -31.31 13.19 6.34
N ILE A 184 -30.29 13.62 7.08
CA ILE A 184 -28.89 13.32 6.76
C ILE A 184 -28.24 12.51 7.88
N ILE A 185 -27.50 11.47 7.51
CA ILE A 185 -26.56 10.77 8.40
C ILE A 185 -25.14 11.01 7.89
N ASP A 186 -24.31 11.62 8.71
CA ASP A 186 -22.86 11.69 8.51
C ASP A 186 -22.22 10.54 9.29
N VAL A 187 -21.30 9.79 8.70
CA VAL A 187 -20.61 8.65 9.34
C VAL A 187 -19.19 8.50 8.84
N PHE A 188 -18.23 8.34 9.76
CA PHE A 188 -16.83 8.11 9.43
C PHE A 188 -16.44 6.66 9.67
N SER A 189 -16.46 5.86 8.61
CA SER A 189 -16.04 4.45 8.71
C SER A 189 -14.53 4.30 8.94
N PHE A 190 -14.16 3.26 9.69
CA PHE A 190 -12.77 2.81 9.83
C PHE A 190 -12.16 2.26 8.53
N SER A 191 -12.91 2.10 7.44
CA SER A 191 -12.37 1.62 6.14
C SER A 191 -12.27 2.69 5.07
N SER A 192 -12.46 3.97 5.41
CA SER A 192 -12.53 5.07 4.44
C SER A 192 -11.58 6.21 4.83
N GLU A 193 -10.99 6.86 3.82
CA GLU A 193 -10.16 8.07 4.01
C GLU A 193 -11.00 9.29 4.39
N PHE A 194 -12.24 9.37 3.87
CA PHE A 194 -13.18 10.46 4.12
C PHE A 194 -14.49 9.92 4.69
N PRO A 195 -15.17 10.67 5.58
CA PRO A 195 -16.51 10.32 6.04
C PRO A 195 -17.54 10.39 4.91
N TYR A 196 -18.64 9.67 5.09
CA TYR A 196 -19.78 9.65 4.18
C TYR A 196 -20.92 10.51 4.73
N ARG A 197 -21.53 11.29 3.86
CA ARG A 197 -22.81 11.98 4.05
C ARG A 197 -23.87 11.24 3.25
N ILE A 198 -24.87 10.72 3.94
CA ILE A 198 -25.96 9.93 3.39
C ILE A 198 -27.24 10.77 3.53
N ASP A 199 -27.79 11.17 2.40
CA ASP A 199 -29.01 11.98 2.32
C ASP A 199 -30.22 11.08 2.03
N PHE A 200 -31.29 11.27 2.79
CA PHE A 200 -32.50 10.47 2.74
C PHE A 200 -33.70 11.29 2.27
N PHE A 201 -34.57 10.67 1.49
CA PHE A 201 -35.90 11.18 1.21
C PHE A 201 -36.93 10.20 1.76
N GLY A 202 -37.43 10.48 2.97
CA GLY A 202 -38.24 9.52 3.72
C GLY A 202 -37.38 8.33 4.17
N ASP A 203 -37.70 7.14 3.67
CA ASP A 203 -37.00 5.88 3.93
C ASP A 203 -36.09 5.45 2.77
N GLU A 204 -35.82 6.33 1.79
CA GLU A 204 -34.99 6.03 0.62
C GLU A 204 -33.67 6.82 0.64
N VAL A 205 -32.55 6.16 0.37
CA VAL A 205 -31.23 6.79 0.22
C VAL A 205 -31.17 7.56 -1.10
N GLU A 206 -31.33 8.87 -1.04
CA GLU A 206 -31.33 9.75 -2.22
C GLU A 206 -29.92 9.96 -2.79
N SER A 207 -28.93 10.22 -1.91
CA SER A 207 -27.56 10.39 -2.36
C SER A 207 -26.54 10.07 -1.28
N ILE A 208 -25.37 9.60 -1.72
CA ILE A 208 -24.23 9.35 -0.84
C ILE A 208 -23.03 10.15 -1.37
N ARG A 209 -22.35 10.87 -0.49
CA ARG A 209 -21.17 11.67 -0.83
C ARG A 209 -20.07 11.49 0.20
N THR A 210 -18.81 11.55 -0.20
CA THR A 210 -17.72 11.81 0.75
C THR A 210 -17.68 13.30 1.10
N PHE A 211 -17.14 13.67 2.26
CA PHE A 211 -16.92 15.07 2.65
C PHE A 211 -15.62 15.29 3.41
N GLU A 212 -15.10 16.51 3.39
CA GLU A 212 -13.92 16.89 4.19
C GLU A 212 -14.32 17.24 5.62
N VAL A 213 -13.65 16.66 6.62
CA VAL A 213 -13.94 16.94 8.04
C VAL A 213 -13.73 18.41 8.43
N GLU A 214 -12.76 19.10 7.81
CA GLU A 214 -12.44 20.49 8.15
C GLU A 214 -13.46 21.50 7.63
N SER A 215 -13.84 21.35 6.34
CA SER A 215 -14.74 22.27 5.65
C SER A 215 -16.20 21.83 5.74
N GLN A 216 -16.45 20.56 6.08
CA GLN A 216 -17.76 19.90 6.06
C GLN A 216 -18.43 19.92 4.68
N LEU A 217 -17.66 20.19 3.62
CA LEU A 217 -18.11 20.26 2.24
C LEU A 217 -17.98 18.90 1.57
N SER A 218 -18.99 18.54 0.77
CA SER A 218 -18.97 17.32 -0.01
C SER A 218 -17.89 17.35 -1.10
N ILE A 219 -17.25 16.20 -1.33
CA ILE A 219 -16.18 16.01 -2.30
C ILE A 219 -16.71 15.22 -3.51
N GLU A 220 -17.00 13.93 -3.32
CA GLU A 220 -17.29 13.00 -4.41
C GLU A 220 -18.62 12.28 -4.17
N LYS A 221 -19.43 12.09 -5.20
CA LYS A 221 -20.63 11.23 -5.13
C LYS A 221 -20.24 9.76 -5.20
N LYS A 222 -20.82 8.94 -4.33
CA LYS A 222 -20.66 7.48 -4.33
C LYS A 222 -21.99 6.81 -4.65
N LYS A 223 -21.93 5.72 -5.41
CA LYS A 223 -23.12 4.88 -5.72
C LYS A 223 -23.41 3.86 -4.62
N ASN A 224 -22.35 3.38 -3.98
CA ASN A 224 -22.38 2.40 -2.91
C ASN A 224 -21.25 2.70 -1.93
N ILE A 225 -21.49 2.41 -0.65
CA ILE A 225 -20.51 2.49 0.43
C ILE A 225 -20.59 1.25 1.29
N VAL A 226 -19.52 1.01 2.04
CA VAL A 226 -19.49 0.01 3.09
C VAL A 226 -18.92 0.67 4.33
N ILE A 227 -19.66 0.54 5.43
CA ILE A 227 -19.29 1.07 6.74
C ILE A 227 -18.81 -0.12 7.57
N VAL A 228 -17.52 -0.08 7.90
CA VAL A 228 -16.84 -1.06 8.73
C VAL A 228 -16.52 -0.43 10.11
N PRO A 229 -16.77 -1.15 11.23
CA PRO A 229 -16.43 -0.73 12.59
C PRO A 229 -14.95 -0.89 12.91
N ASP A 230 -14.57 -0.55 14.14
CA ASP A 230 -13.26 -0.89 14.68
C ASP A 230 -13.13 -2.41 14.80
N LEU A 231 -12.27 -2.99 13.96
CA LEU A 231 -11.97 -4.41 13.94
C LEU A 231 -11.06 -4.84 15.10
N GLY A 232 -10.48 -3.90 15.84
CA GLY A 232 -9.62 -4.14 16.99
C GLY A 232 -10.33 -4.72 18.22
N LEU A 233 -11.65 -4.54 18.31
CA LEU A 233 -12.54 -4.97 19.40
C LEU A 233 -13.06 -6.42 19.22
N GLY A 234 -12.38 -7.24 18.43
CA GLY A 234 -12.80 -8.60 18.06
C GLY A 234 -13.13 -9.53 19.24
N ASP A 235 -14.13 -10.38 19.02
CA ASP A 235 -14.65 -11.42 19.92
C ASP A 235 -13.75 -12.68 20.06
N GLY A 236 -12.50 -12.61 19.59
CA GLY A 236 -11.55 -13.71 19.62
C GLY A 236 -11.53 -14.61 18.37
N SER A 237 -12.25 -14.26 17.30
CA SER A 237 -12.25 -14.98 16.01
C SER A 237 -11.18 -14.49 15.01
N ASP A 238 -10.03 -14.07 15.53
CA ASP A 238 -8.91 -13.58 14.72
C ASP A 238 -8.21 -14.74 13.98
N THR A 239 -7.72 -14.48 12.77
CA THR A 239 -7.10 -15.45 11.88
C THR A 239 -5.86 -14.87 11.19
N SER A 240 -5.06 -15.70 10.52
CA SER A 240 -3.93 -15.20 9.74
C SER A 240 -4.44 -14.35 8.56
N PHE A 241 -3.68 -13.32 8.16
CA PHE A 241 -3.94 -12.63 6.90
C PHE A 241 -3.97 -13.60 5.70
N LEU A 242 -3.15 -14.67 5.74
CA LEU A 242 -3.15 -15.70 4.69
C LEU A 242 -4.44 -16.53 4.66
N ASP A 243 -5.11 -16.71 5.80
CA ASP A 243 -6.41 -17.41 5.86
C ASP A 243 -7.56 -16.51 5.36
N PHE A 244 -7.34 -15.19 5.32
CA PHE A 244 -8.31 -14.19 4.87
C PHE A 244 -8.36 -14.03 3.34
N ILE A 245 -7.18 -14.08 2.69
CA ILE A 245 -7.05 -13.82 1.24
C ILE A 245 -7.51 -15.02 0.38
N PRO A 246 -7.91 -14.78 -0.89
CA PRO A 246 -8.26 -15.86 -1.81
C PRO A 246 -7.10 -16.83 -2.08
N GLN A 247 -7.36 -18.14 -2.15
CA GLN A 247 -6.32 -19.17 -2.38
C GLN A 247 -5.62 -19.09 -3.74
N ASN A 248 -6.21 -18.41 -4.73
CA ASN A 248 -5.58 -18.15 -6.02
C ASN A 248 -4.68 -16.90 -6.03
N THR A 249 -4.47 -16.25 -4.88
CA THR A 249 -3.56 -15.12 -4.72
C THR A 249 -2.12 -15.54 -4.97
N VAL A 250 -1.35 -14.69 -5.65
CA VAL A 250 0.09 -14.88 -5.79
C VAL A 250 0.82 -14.11 -4.67
N LEU A 251 1.60 -14.83 -3.87
CA LEU A 251 2.48 -14.23 -2.87
C LEU A 251 3.81 -13.87 -3.55
N ALA A 252 4.01 -12.59 -3.84
CA ALA A 252 5.26 -12.07 -4.39
C ALA A 252 6.15 -11.62 -3.23
N VAL A 253 7.23 -12.35 -2.95
CA VAL A 253 8.06 -12.13 -1.76
C VAL A 253 9.47 -11.71 -2.17
N LYS A 254 9.98 -10.62 -1.61
CA LYS A 254 11.36 -10.19 -1.89
C LYS A 254 12.36 -11.17 -1.27
N ASP A 255 12.24 -11.43 0.03
CA ASP A 255 13.10 -12.39 0.74
C ASP A 255 12.26 -13.20 1.72
N PHE A 256 12.01 -14.46 1.37
CA PHE A 256 11.11 -15.33 2.14
C PHE A 256 11.75 -15.86 3.42
N LEU A 257 13.08 -16.05 3.44
CA LEU A 257 13.81 -16.45 4.64
C LEU A 257 13.83 -15.30 5.66
N TRP A 258 14.16 -14.08 5.19
CA TRP A 258 14.12 -12.89 6.04
C TRP A 258 12.72 -12.64 6.61
N LEU A 259 11.68 -12.75 5.78
CA LEU A 259 10.29 -12.64 6.22
C LEU A 259 9.98 -13.57 7.39
N ARG A 260 10.32 -14.87 7.25
CA ARG A 260 10.13 -15.87 8.31
C ARG A 260 10.88 -15.49 9.58
N GLU A 261 12.17 -15.16 9.46
CA GLU A 261 13.02 -14.81 10.61
C GLU A 261 12.50 -13.56 11.32
N ARG A 262 12.12 -12.53 10.58
CA ARG A 262 11.58 -11.29 11.14
C ARG A 262 10.29 -11.53 11.89
N MET A 263 9.36 -12.31 11.33
CA MET A 263 8.10 -12.67 12.00
C MET A 263 8.34 -13.47 13.28
N GLN A 264 9.31 -14.40 13.27
CA GLN A 264 9.70 -15.15 14.46
C GLN A 264 10.23 -14.23 15.57
N VAL A 265 11.13 -13.30 15.23
CA VAL A 265 11.66 -12.32 16.19
C VAL A 265 10.57 -11.44 16.77
N ILE A 266 9.61 -10.98 15.96
CA ILE A 266 8.48 -10.17 16.43
C ILE A 266 7.63 -10.92 17.45
N TYR A 267 7.33 -12.20 17.16
CA TYR A 267 6.58 -13.04 18.07
C TYR A 267 7.33 -13.22 19.41
N GLU A 268 8.62 -13.56 19.35
CA GLU A 268 9.50 -13.72 20.53
C GLU A 268 9.60 -12.43 21.37
N GLU A 269 9.73 -11.27 20.73
CA GLU A 269 9.73 -9.97 21.40
C GLU A 269 8.40 -9.67 22.11
N ALA A 270 7.27 -10.08 21.54
CA ALA A 270 5.94 -9.83 22.08
C ALA A 270 5.60 -10.72 23.29
N VAL A 271 6.15 -11.95 23.34
CA VAL A 271 5.97 -12.89 24.47
C VAL A 271 7.05 -12.77 25.54
N ALA A 272 8.07 -11.92 25.33
CA ALA A 272 9.14 -11.71 26.28
C ALA A 272 8.61 -11.16 27.62
N PRO A 273 9.14 -11.60 28.78
CA PRO A 273 8.63 -11.18 30.10
C PRO A 273 8.56 -9.65 30.31
N GLN A 274 9.53 -8.91 29.77
CA GLN A 274 9.56 -7.46 29.88
C GLN A 274 8.42 -6.78 29.09
N ALA A 275 8.01 -7.35 27.96
CA ALA A 275 6.89 -6.85 27.17
C ALA A 275 5.55 -7.12 27.86
N LEU A 276 5.43 -8.26 28.55
CA LEU A 276 4.25 -8.61 29.35
C LEU A 276 4.08 -7.65 30.54
N ILE A 277 5.17 -7.31 31.24
CA ILE A 277 5.15 -6.37 32.36
C ILE A 277 4.76 -4.95 31.88
N ALA A 278 5.30 -4.51 30.75
CA ALA A 278 4.96 -3.20 30.17
C ALA A 278 3.48 -3.11 29.73
N GLN A 279 2.83 -4.24 29.42
CA GLN A 279 1.40 -4.30 29.09
C GLN A 279 0.51 -4.25 30.34
N GLU A 280 0.97 -4.76 31.49
CA GLU A 280 0.21 -4.75 32.74
C GLU A 280 0.11 -3.35 33.39
N GLU A 281 1.08 -2.46 33.12
CA GLU A 281 1.07 -1.06 33.60
C GLU A 281 0.26 -0.11 32.69
N GLY A 282 -0.17 -0.56 31.50
CA GLY A 282 -1.00 0.18 30.55
C GLY A 282 -2.49 -0.23 30.57
N SER A 283 -3.38 0.63 30.07
CA SER A 283 -4.82 0.34 30.06
C SER A 283 -5.19 -0.80 29.08
N ALA A 284 -5.79 -1.85 29.67
CA ALA A 284 -6.38 -3.07 29.11
C ALA A 284 -5.45 -4.29 28.88
N PRO A 285 -5.76 -5.46 29.50
CA PRO A 285 -4.94 -6.66 29.48
C PRO A 285 -5.23 -7.51 28.24
N MET A 286 -4.85 -7.05 27.04
CA MET A 286 -4.84 -7.92 25.87
C MET A 286 -3.46 -8.53 25.70
N ARG A 287 -3.34 -9.85 25.93
CA ARG A 287 -2.10 -10.57 25.64
C ARG A 287 -1.85 -10.57 24.14
N LEU A 288 -0.85 -9.81 23.70
CA LEU A 288 -0.50 -9.68 22.29
C LEU A 288 -0.19 -11.03 21.62
N GLU A 289 0.29 -12.02 22.39
CA GLU A 289 0.59 -13.39 21.91
C GLU A 289 -0.58 -14.02 21.14
N ASN A 290 -1.82 -13.80 21.58
CA ASN A 290 -3.00 -14.40 20.96
C ASN A 290 -3.37 -13.72 19.64
N LYS A 291 -2.89 -12.50 19.41
CA LYS A 291 -3.14 -11.69 18.21
C LYS A 291 -2.01 -11.77 17.19
N LEU A 292 -0.98 -12.58 17.45
CA LEU A 292 0.17 -12.72 16.56
C LEU A 292 0.27 -14.14 15.98
N ILE A 293 0.94 -14.23 14.83
CA ILE A 293 1.42 -15.48 14.25
C ILE A 293 2.96 -15.45 14.19
N ASP A 294 3.58 -16.58 14.42
CA ASP A 294 5.04 -16.73 14.30
C ASP A 294 5.48 -17.05 12.86
N GLY A 295 6.79 -17.07 12.63
CA GLY A 295 7.34 -17.33 11.30
C GLY A 295 7.07 -18.76 10.80
N SER A 296 7.00 -19.75 11.69
CA SER A 296 6.76 -21.15 11.33
C SER A 296 5.30 -21.37 10.91
N GLU A 297 4.38 -20.75 11.64
CA GLU A 297 2.96 -20.71 11.35
C GLU A 297 2.69 -20.03 9.99
N PHE A 298 3.35 -18.90 9.72
CA PHE A 298 3.26 -18.21 8.43
C PHE A 298 3.72 -19.08 7.27
N VAL A 299 4.89 -19.72 7.39
CA VAL A 299 5.46 -20.55 6.31
C VAL A 299 4.54 -21.70 5.96
N THR A 300 3.94 -22.35 6.96
CA THR A 300 3.02 -23.48 6.74
C THR A 300 1.85 -23.06 5.85
N ARG A 301 1.25 -21.88 6.11
CA ARG A 301 0.15 -21.34 5.29
C ARG A 301 0.62 -20.84 3.94
N ALA A 302 1.78 -20.19 3.87
CA ALA A 302 2.31 -19.64 2.64
C ALA A 302 2.61 -20.72 1.58
N LEU A 303 2.79 -21.99 1.99
CA LEU A 303 2.99 -23.13 1.09
C LEU A 303 1.75 -23.52 0.28
N ASP A 304 0.55 -23.13 0.73
CA ASP A 304 -0.70 -23.37 -0.01
C ASP A 304 -0.85 -22.43 -1.21
N PHE A 305 -0.14 -21.30 -1.19
CA PHE A 305 -0.17 -20.30 -2.24
C PHE A 305 0.88 -20.53 -3.32
N ARG A 306 0.61 -19.97 -4.50
CA ARG A 306 1.66 -19.77 -5.50
C ARG A 306 2.59 -18.65 -5.02
N ARG A 307 3.89 -18.92 -5.04
CA ARG A 307 4.93 -18.00 -4.57
C ARG A 307 5.81 -17.55 -5.73
N LEU A 308 6.01 -16.24 -5.81
CA LEU A 308 6.97 -15.60 -6.71
C LEU A 308 8.03 -14.92 -5.85
N GLU A 309 9.24 -15.44 -5.84
CA GLU A 309 10.37 -14.80 -5.14
C GLU A 309 11.14 -13.90 -6.11
N PHE A 310 11.46 -12.66 -5.72
CA PHE A 310 12.13 -11.69 -6.61
C PHE A 310 13.33 -10.97 -5.98
N GLY A 311 13.80 -11.43 -4.83
CA GLY A 311 15.03 -10.92 -4.22
C GLY A 311 16.30 -11.59 -4.76
N SER A 312 17.33 -11.58 -3.92
CA SER A 312 18.68 -12.00 -4.34
C SER A 312 18.82 -13.52 -4.52
N LYS A 313 18.08 -14.32 -3.74
CA LYS A 313 18.19 -15.78 -3.71
C LYS A 313 16.81 -16.41 -3.49
N PRO A 314 16.52 -17.56 -4.12
CA PRO A 314 15.31 -18.31 -3.86
C PRO A 314 15.40 -19.11 -2.57
N THR A 315 14.25 -19.41 -1.99
CA THR A 315 14.13 -20.35 -0.87
C THR A 315 14.04 -21.79 -1.38
N GLY A 316 15.08 -22.59 -1.11
CA GLY A 316 15.15 -23.96 -1.61
C GLY A 316 15.31 -24.01 -3.14
N THR A 317 14.74 -25.03 -3.77
CA THR A 317 14.78 -25.19 -5.23
C THR A 317 13.47 -24.70 -5.84
N PRO A 318 13.48 -23.64 -6.68
CA PRO A 318 12.29 -23.21 -7.39
C PRO A 318 11.91 -24.18 -8.51
N ASP A 319 10.61 -24.26 -8.81
CA ASP A 319 10.08 -25.06 -9.93
C ASP A 319 10.48 -24.45 -11.28
N ALA A 320 10.61 -23.12 -11.31
CA ALA A 320 11.09 -22.37 -12.47
C ALA A 320 11.85 -21.11 -12.04
N SER A 321 12.83 -20.70 -12.84
CA SER A 321 13.62 -19.49 -12.62
C SER A 321 13.73 -18.65 -13.88
N LEU A 322 13.63 -17.33 -13.73
CA LEU A 322 13.90 -16.34 -14.77
C LEU A 322 14.95 -15.35 -14.26
N GLN A 323 15.93 -15.04 -15.09
CA GLN A 323 17.04 -14.16 -14.72
C GLN A 323 16.94 -12.84 -15.49
N PHE A 324 16.72 -11.75 -14.76
CA PHE A 324 16.69 -10.40 -15.29
C PHE A 324 18.11 -9.83 -15.34
N ALA A 325 18.41 -9.13 -16.44
CA ALA A 325 19.67 -8.43 -16.65
C ALA A 325 19.49 -6.95 -16.31
N VAL A 326 19.12 -6.66 -15.06
CA VAL A 326 18.91 -5.29 -14.57
C VAL A 326 20.05 -4.91 -13.64
N THR A 327 20.51 -3.67 -13.76
CA THR A 327 21.53 -3.08 -12.88
C THR A 327 21.03 -1.78 -12.26
N PRO A 328 21.26 -1.54 -10.95
CA PRO A 328 20.94 -0.26 -10.34
C PRO A 328 21.81 0.86 -10.94
N GLN A 329 21.34 2.10 -10.85
CA GLN A 329 22.17 3.24 -11.25
C GLN A 329 23.36 3.43 -10.30
N PRO A 330 24.51 3.91 -10.81
CA PRO A 330 25.62 4.29 -9.95
C PRO A 330 25.25 5.54 -9.15
N VAL A 331 25.91 5.72 -8.01
CA VAL A 331 25.75 6.92 -7.18
C VAL A 331 26.58 8.05 -7.80
N PHE A 332 25.92 9.14 -8.17
CA PHE A 332 26.57 10.27 -8.86
C PHE A 332 27.03 11.40 -7.93
N HIS A 333 26.46 11.55 -6.73
CA HIS A 333 26.80 12.64 -5.79
C HIS A 333 26.80 14.05 -6.42
N LYS A 334 25.81 14.34 -7.29
CA LYS A 334 25.70 15.60 -8.07
C LYS A 334 26.90 15.86 -9.00
N ASN A 335 27.73 14.87 -9.28
CA ASN A 335 28.84 14.99 -10.20
C ASN A 335 28.35 14.81 -11.65
N PHE A 336 28.04 15.93 -12.31
CA PHE A 336 27.55 15.93 -13.68
C PHE A 336 28.60 15.52 -14.72
N ASP A 337 29.90 15.46 -14.37
CA ASP A 337 30.91 14.84 -15.24
C ASP A 337 30.70 13.32 -15.32
N LEU A 338 30.47 12.68 -14.17
CA LEU A 338 30.17 11.25 -14.11
C LEU A 338 28.81 10.92 -14.75
N VAL A 339 27.81 11.77 -14.52
CA VAL A 339 26.49 11.61 -15.17
C VAL A 339 26.65 11.68 -16.69
N ALA A 340 27.33 12.72 -17.20
CA ALA A 340 27.51 12.89 -18.64
C ALA A 340 28.29 11.72 -19.28
N ALA A 341 29.36 11.26 -18.62
CA ALA A 341 30.11 10.09 -19.08
C ALA A 341 29.26 8.83 -19.14
N SER A 342 28.48 8.55 -18.08
CA SER A 342 27.58 7.40 -18.02
C SER A 342 26.48 7.48 -19.09
N PHE A 343 25.89 8.65 -19.32
CA PHE A 343 24.84 8.83 -20.32
C PHE A 343 25.37 8.59 -21.73
N LYS A 344 26.55 9.14 -22.06
CA LYS A 344 27.22 8.92 -23.35
C LYS A 344 27.52 7.44 -23.56
N GLU A 345 28.06 6.76 -22.54
CA GLU A 345 28.35 5.32 -22.60
C GLU A 345 27.08 4.49 -22.90
N TYR A 346 25.98 4.79 -22.23
CA TYR A 346 24.70 4.12 -22.50
C TYR A 346 24.18 4.42 -23.91
N GLN A 347 24.29 5.65 -24.40
CA GLN A 347 23.90 6.02 -25.77
C GLN A 347 24.74 5.31 -26.83
N GLU A 348 26.06 5.26 -26.64
CA GLU A 348 26.98 4.52 -27.52
C GLU A 348 26.64 3.03 -27.57
N LYS A 349 26.18 2.45 -26.45
CA LYS A 349 25.70 1.06 -26.35
C LYS A 349 24.26 0.86 -26.83
N GLY A 350 23.62 1.90 -27.37
CA GLY A 350 22.28 1.85 -27.97
C GLY A 350 21.13 1.87 -26.96
N TYR A 351 21.35 2.34 -25.73
CA TYR A 351 20.27 2.45 -24.74
C TYR A 351 19.46 3.74 -24.94
N THR A 352 18.16 3.65 -24.64
CA THR A 352 17.30 4.83 -24.52
C THR A 352 17.32 5.34 -23.09
N LEU A 353 17.63 6.62 -22.91
CA LEU A 353 17.69 7.26 -21.59
C LEU A 353 16.35 7.90 -21.24
N TYR A 354 15.85 7.60 -20.04
CA TYR A 354 14.65 8.17 -19.45
C TYR A 354 14.99 8.88 -18.15
N ILE A 355 14.42 10.06 -17.92
CA ILE A 355 14.54 10.77 -16.64
C ILE A 355 13.15 10.99 -16.05
N CYS A 356 12.91 10.37 -14.91
CA CYS A 356 11.69 10.46 -14.12
C CYS A 356 11.76 11.65 -13.15
N SER A 357 10.77 12.53 -13.19
CA SER A 357 10.63 13.64 -12.24
C SER A 357 9.17 14.06 -12.08
N ASP A 358 8.81 14.49 -10.86
CA ASP A 358 7.55 15.18 -10.58
C ASP A 358 7.57 16.66 -11.01
N SER A 359 8.72 17.18 -11.45
CA SER A 359 8.91 18.60 -11.73
C SER A 359 9.53 18.85 -13.10
N ASN A 360 8.74 19.42 -14.01
CA ASN A 360 9.21 19.85 -15.33
C ASN A 360 10.41 20.81 -15.23
N LYS A 361 10.44 21.68 -14.21
CA LYS A 361 11.57 22.59 -13.96
C LYS A 361 12.87 21.86 -13.63
N GLN A 362 12.81 20.74 -12.90
CA GLN A 362 14.00 19.94 -12.62
C GLN A 362 14.51 19.26 -13.89
N THR A 363 13.60 18.79 -14.74
CA THR A 363 13.96 18.20 -16.03
C THR A 363 14.58 19.21 -16.98
N GLU A 364 14.03 20.43 -17.07
CA GLU A 364 14.62 21.56 -17.82
C GLU A 364 15.99 21.93 -17.28
N ARG A 365 16.16 21.96 -15.95
CA ARG A 365 17.45 22.22 -15.32
C ARG A 365 18.51 21.17 -15.64
N ILE A 366 18.15 19.89 -15.70
CA ILE A 366 19.09 18.83 -16.12
C ILE A 366 19.51 19.05 -17.58
N ARG A 367 18.55 19.41 -18.44
CA ARG A 367 18.84 19.72 -19.85
C ARG A 367 19.79 20.92 -19.98
N SER A 368 19.51 22.02 -19.28
CA SER A 368 20.35 23.21 -19.34
C SER A 368 21.77 22.94 -18.85
N ILE A 369 21.95 22.11 -17.81
CA ILE A 369 23.28 21.71 -17.34
C ILE A 369 24.09 21.06 -18.46
N PHE A 370 23.52 20.13 -19.22
CA PHE A 370 24.23 19.49 -20.33
C PHE A 370 24.47 20.44 -21.51
N GLU A 371 23.50 21.31 -21.83
CA GLU A 371 23.65 22.32 -22.89
C GLU A 371 24.76 23.32 -22.57
N ASP A 372 24.80 23.86 -21.35
CA ASP A 372 25.83 24.80 -20.88
C ASP A 372 27.23 24.18 -20.90
N ARG A 373 27.32 22.87 -20.71
CA ARG A 373 28.57 22.09 -20.76
C ARG A 373 28.99 21.71 -22.17
N GLY A 374 28.12 21.89 -23.18
CA GLY A 374 28.34 21.40 -24.54
C GLY A 374 28.23 19.87 -24.68
N ASP A 375 27.64 19.20 -23.69
CA ASP A 375 27.40 17.76 -23.71
C ASP A 375 26.18 17.44 -24.59
N HIS A 376 26.40 16.78 -25.72
CA HIS A 376 25.33 16.44 -26.68
C HIS A 376 24.57 15.19 -26.21
N ILE A 377 23.77 15.34 -25.15
CA ILE A 377 23.07 14.24 -24.48
C ILE A 377 21.56 14.38 -24.71
N SER A 378 20.98 13.39 -25.41
CA SER A 378 19.52 13.25 -25.56
C SER A 378 18.91 12.31 -24.52
N PHE A 379 17.80 12.70 -23.91
CA PHE A 379 17.01 11.83 -23.02
C PHE A 379 15.52 12.15 -23.14
N VAL A 380 14.67 11.18 -22.80
CA VAL A 380 13.22 11.30 -22.79
C VAL A 380 12.74 11.68 -21.39
N PRO A 381 12.06 12.82 -21.22
CA PRO A 381 11.49 13.20 -19.93
C PRO A 381 10.22 12.39 -19.63
N VAL A 382 10.15 11.83 -18.43
CA VAL A 382 9.02 11.03 -17.94
C VAL A 382 8.37 11.74 -16.77
N GLU A 383 7.06 11.97 -16.89
CA GLU A 383 6.23 12.54 -15.82
C GLU A 383 6.10 11.52 -14.69
N ARG A 384 6.25 12.00 -13.45
CA ARG A 384 6.35 11.24 -12.19
C ARG A 384 7.76 10.74 -11.90
N THR A 385 8.17 10.89 -10.63
CA THR A 385 9.42 10.30 -10.12
C THR A 385 9.19 8.86 -9.64
N LEU A 386 10.28 8.13 -9.42
CA LEU A 386 10.32 6.75 -8.92
C LEU A 386 11.39 6.66 -7.86
N HIS A 387 11.36 5.67 -6.97
CA HIS A 387 12.34 5.53 -5.90
C HIS A 387 13.78 5.39 -6.39
N GLU A 388 14.05 4.50 -7.34
CA GLU A 388 15.41 4.24 -7.80
C GLU A 388 15.45 3.97 -9.31
N GLY A 389 16.38 4.64 -9.99
CA GLY A 389 16.70 4.35 -11.37
C GLY A 389 17.36 2.99 -11.55
N PHE A 390 17.31 2.48 -12.78
CA PHE A 390 17.92 1.21 -13.17
C PHE A 390 18.24 1.20 -14.67
N ALA A 391 19.10 0.28 -15.10
CA ALA A 391 19.30 -0.06 -16.50
C ALA A 391 18.83 -1.48 -16.76
N ASP A 392 17.98 -1.66 -17.77
CA ASP A 392 17.51 -2.95 -18.23
C ASP A 392 18.24 -3.29 -19.54
N ASN A 393 19.12 -4.28 -19.47
CA ASN A 393 19.99 -4.66 -20.59
C ASN A 393 19.26 -5.45 -21.68
N GLN A 394 18.10 -6.03 -21.35
CA GLN A 394 17.29 -6.80 -22.30
C GLN A 394 16.44 -5.86 -23.16
N LEU A 395 15.85 -4.83 -22.57
CA LEU A 395 15.10 -3.80 -23.27
C LEU A 395 15.96 -2.66 -23.83
N ARG A 396 17.24 -2.58 -23.42
CA ARG A 396 18.15 -1.46 -23.75
C ARG A 396 17.57 -0.11 -23.34
N ILE A 397 17.10 -0.03 -22.09
CA ILE A 397 16.61 1.21 -21.48
C ILE A 397 17.38 1.54 -20.21
N CYS A 398 17.55 2.82 -19.93
CA CYS A 398 18.08 3.32 -18.67
C CYS A 398 17.12 4.35 -18.10
N VAL A 399 16.61 4.07 -16.91
CA VAL A 399 15.77 4.99 -16.14
C VAL A 399 16.63 5.64 -15.07
N PHE A 400 16.60 6.96 -15.02
CA PHE A 400 17.21 7.79 -13.99
C PHE A 400 16.13 8.59 -13.26
N THR A 401 16.39 8.93 -12.00
CA THR A 401 15.50 9.79 -11.21
C THR A 401 16.17 11.12 -10.94
N ASP A 402 15.39 12.20 -10.95
CA ASP A 402 15.92 13.55 -10.72
C ASP A 402 16.57 13.68 -9.33
N HIS A 403 16.03 13.03 -8.31
CA HIS A 403 16.59 13.10 -6.97
C HIS A 403 17.91 12.32 -6.84
N GLN A 404 18.13 11.21 -7.56
CA GLN A 404 19.43 10.52 -7.55
C GLN A 404 20.50 11.36 -8.28
N LEU A 405 20.14 12.00 -9.39
CA LEU A 405 21.05 12.90 -10.12
C LEU A 405 21.44 14.13 -9.29
N PHE A 406 20.48 14.71 -8.57
CA PHE A 406 20.71 15.86 -7.70
C PHE A 406 21.06 15.50 -6.25
N ASP A 407 21.29 14.22 -5.94
CA ASP A 407 21.59 13.68 -4.61
C ASP A 407 20.72 14.35 -3.53
N ARG A 408 19.41 14.14 -3.70
CA ARG A 408 18.33 14.57 -2.81
C ARG A 408 17.64 13.35 -2.23
N TYR A 409 17.22 13.46 -0.97
CA TYR A 409 16.38 12.45 -0.34
C TYR A 409 15.04 12.35 -1.09
N HIS A 410 14.62 11.12 -1.38
CA HIS A 410 13.31 10.83 -1.92
C HIS A 410 12.39 10.39 -0.80
N LYS A 411 11.21 11.01 -0.70
CA LYS A 411 10.22 10.66 0.32
C LYS A 411 9.03 9.98 -0.36
N TYR A 412 8.67 8.78 0.07
CA TYR A 412 7.41 8.16 -0.31
C TYR A 412 6.24 8.77 0.50
N ASN A 413 5.03 8.71 -0.07
CA ASN A 413 3.81 9.14 0.62
C ASN A 413 2.81 7.99 0.61
N LEU A 414 2.17 7.73 1.75
CA LEU A 414 1.05 6.82 1.85
C LEU A 414 -0.26 7.56 1.60
N LYS A 415 -1.30 6.84 1.15
CA LYS A 415 -2.63 7.43 0.90
C LYS A 415 -3.17 8.14 2.15
N SER A 416 -2.97 7.55 3.33
CA SER A 416 -3.41 8.08 4.63
C SER A 416 -2.67 9.33 5.11
N ASP A 417 -1.55 9.74 4.49
CA ASP A 417 -0.79 10.91 4.95
C ASP A 417 -1.57 12.22 4.75
N LYS A 418 -2.49 12.26 3.78
CA LYS A 418 -3.41 13.39 3.61
C LYS A 418 -4.38 13.53 4.78
N ALA A 419 -4.99 12.42 5.22
CA ALA A 419 -5.86 12.39 6.39
C ALA A 419 -5.10 12.80 7.68
N ARG A 420 -3.84 12.37 7.84
CA ARG A 420 -2.98 12.81 8.96
C ARG A 420 -2.73 14.31 8.95
N SER A 421 -2.50 14.91 7.77
CA SER A 421 -2.23 16.36 7.67
C SER A 421 -3.41 17.20 8.13
N GLY A 422 -4.65 16.77 7.84
CA GLY A 422 -5.85 17.45 8.32
C GLY A 422 -6.05 17.34 9.82
N LYS A 423 -5.69 16.19 10.44
CA LYS A 423 -5.76 16.01 11.90
C LYS A 423 -4.86 17.00 12.65
N VAL A 424 -3.66 17.28 12.15
CA VAL A 424 -2.73 18.25 12.75
C VAL A 424 -3.27 19.68 12.64
N ALA A 425 -3.88 20.03 11.51
CA ALA A 425 -4.52 21.33 11.32
C ALA A 425 -5.72 21.52 12.26
N LEU A 426 -6.49 20.45 12.51
CA LEU A 426 -7.64 20.47 13.42
C LEU A 426 -7.24 20.73 14.88
N SER A 427 -6.24 20.00 15.41
CA SER A 427 -5.77 20.20 16.80
C SER A 427 -5.30 21.63 17.06
N LEU A 428 -4.68 22.28 16.06
CA LEU A 428 -4.28 23.69 16.16
C LEU A 428 -5.47 24.64 16.16
N LYS A 429 -6.54 24.32 15.42
CA LYS A 429 -7.77 25.12 15.36
C LYS A 429 -8.59 24.99 16.64
N GLU A 430 -8.66 23.79 17.24
CA GLU A 430 -9.29 23.52 18.52
C GLU A 430 -8.56 24.23 19.67
N LEU A 431 -7.22 24.17 19.69
CA LEU A 431 -6.39 24.94 20.62
C LEU A 431 -6.68 26.45 20.55
N ASN A 432 -6.95 26.98 19.35
CA ASN A 432 -7.29 28.38 19.15
C ASN A 432 -8.74 28.75 19.47
N GLN A 433 -9.62 27.76 19.70
CA GLN A 433 -11.02 27.98 20.11
C GLN A 433 -11.21 28.01 21.62
N PHE A 434 -10.18 27.68 22.41
CA PHE A 434 -10.21 27.91 23.85
C PHE A 434 -10.07 29.40 24.15
N THR A 435 -11.09 30.00 24.74
CA THR A 435 -10.97 31.31 25.40
C THR A 435 -10.32 31.11 26.77
N PRO A 436 -9.35 31.96 27.18
CA PRO A 436 -8.83 31.93 28.54
C PRO A 436 -9.97 32.20 29.53
N GLY A 437 -10.18 31.25 30.45
CA GLY A 437 -11.06 31.41 31.61
C GLY A 437 -10.36 32.10 32.77
#